data_AF-A0A5B0R2D1-F1
#
_entry.id   AF-A0A5B0R2D1-F1
#
_cell.length_a   1.000
_cell.length_b   1.000
_cell.length_c   1.000
_cell.angle_alpha   90.00
_cell.angle_beta   90.00
_cell.angle_gamma   90.00
#
_symmetry.space_group_name_H-M   'P 1'
#
loop_
_entity.id
_entity.type
_entity.pdbx_description
1 polymer ?
#
loop_
_entity_poly.entity_id
_entity_poly.type
_entity_poly.pdbx_seq_one_letter_code
_entity_poly.pdbx_strand_id
1 'polypeptide(L)'
;MLFPFRIPGGPACGAALGAALWAGSHPHEINSMRSQLSHFGMPSHRSKAITYQHQDSLPHLPVPELQSTAHKYFRSILPLVSPQEPNTPSASDLTPTPSYEHTKACIEDFLKSPLVKELQARLKKRAEDEGHDNWLSDLYNQWAYMGAREPLIPFSSYYIAHKPDHRWTTAAKRASGLVRAILEFRNLLEAEQLEPELARSVPLCMAGYRWLFNSCRYPSKPSDTAKKFDPQVNNHLVVIRKGQFFEFSVTKPDGSWLSTTELEL
;
A
#
# COMPACT_ATOMS: atom_id res chain seq x y z
N MET A 1 -24.36 21.68 -8.21
CA MET A 1 -23.66 22.61 -9.12
C MET A 1 -22.22 22.14 -9.23
N LEU A 2 -21.86 21.54 -10.37
CA LEU A 2 -20.51 21.05 -10.66
C LEU A 2 -19.93 21.96 -11.74
N PHE A 3 -18.86 22.67 -11.43
CA PHE A 3 -18.03 23.37 -12.42
C PHE A 3 -16.83 22.47 -12.78
N PRO A 4 -16.54 22.24 -14.07
CA PRO A 4 -15.31 21.58 -14.49
C PRO A 4 -14.21 22.63 -14.69
N PHE A 5 -13.07 22.46 -14.02
CA PHE A 5 -11.86 23.25 -14.31
C PHE A 5 -10.97 22.45 -15.26
N ARG A 6 -10.74 23.00 -16.44
CA ARG A 6 -9.85 22.50 -17.50
C ARG A 6 -8.62 23.40 -17.52
N ILE A 7 -7.42 22.84 -17.46
CA ILE A 7 -6.17 23.58 -17.72
C ILE A 7 -5.52 23.04 -19.00
N PRO A 8 -5.09 23.90 -19.95
CA PRO A 8 -4.56 23.49 -21.24
C PRO A 8 -3.01 23.39 -21.27
N GLY A 9 -2.51 22.41 -22.04
CA GLY A 9 -1.47 22.60 -23.06
C GLY A 9 0.01 22.79 -22.68
N GLY A 10 0.79 21.71 -22.86
CA GLY A 10 2.12 21.70 -23.54
C GLY A 10 3.39 21.58 -22.67
N PRO A 11 4.55 21.17 -23.23
CA PRO A 11 4.82 20.35 -24.41
C PRO A 11 5.53 19.01 -24.08
N ALA A 12 5.49 18.09 -25.03
CA ALA A 12 6.24 16.83 -25.03
C ALA A 12 7.74 17.07 -25.29
N CYS A 13 8.59 16.32 -24.60
CA CYS A 13 9.97 16.05 -25.01
C CYS A 13 10.22 14.56 -24.84
N GLY A 14 10.55 13.91 -25.97
CA GLY A 14 10.85 12.50 -26.04
C GLY A 14 12.31 12.17 -25.73
N ALA A 15 12.54 10.89 -25.52
CA ALA A 15 13.79 10.23 -25.88
C ALA A 15 13.45 8.85 -26.42
N ALA A 16 13.73 8.67 -27.70
CA ALA A 16 13.71 7.40 -28.42
C ALA A 16 15.07 6.71 -28.28
N LEU A 17 15.07 5.38 -28.20
CA LEU A 17 16.16 4.45 -28.54
C LEU A 17 15.64 3.03 -28.22
N GLY A 18 15.54 2.05 -29.11
CA GLY A 18 15.72 1.98 -30.55
C GLY A 18 15.00 0.72 -31.07
N ALA A 19 14.59 0.75 -32.32
CA ALA A 19 14.09 -0.41 -33.05
C ALA A 19 15.08 -0.71 -34.19
N ALA A 20 15.40 -2.00 -34.40
CA ALA A 20 15.47 -2.63 -35.73
C ALA A 20 16.20 -3.99 -35.69
N LEU A 21 15.69 -4.91 -36.51
CA LEU A 21 16.13 -6.25 -36.96
C LEU A 21 15.04 -7.26 -36.56
N TRP A 22 14.28 -7.90 -37.45
CA TRP A 22 14.50 -8.21 -38.86
C TRP A 22 13.16 -8.70 -39.44
N ALA A 23 12.83 -8.30 -40.67
CA ALA A 23 11.68 -8.80 -41.41
C ALA A 23 12.16 -9.68 -42.57
N GLY A 24 11.59 -10.89 -42.69
CA GLY A 24 11.54 -11.66 -43.94
C GLY A 24 12.50 -12.84 -44.04
N SER A 25 12.00 -14.07 -43.87
CA SER A 25 12.56 -15.33 -44.43
C SER A 25 11.51 -16.46 -44.41
N HIS A 26 11.61 -17.39 -45.37
CA HIS A 26 10.59 -18.30 -45.91
C HIS A 26 10.23 -19.54 -45.04
N PRO A 27 9.15 -20.30 -45.35
CA PRO A 27 8.51 -21.28 -44.46
C PRO A 27 9.21 -22.65 -44.24
N HIS A 28 10.48 -22.82 -44.59
CA HIS A 28 11.15 -24.14 -44.52
C HIS A 28 12.03 -24.38 -43.29
N GLU A 29 12.17 -23.41 -42.38
CA GLU A 29 12.96 -23.53 -41.14
C GLU A 29 12.16 -23.90 -39.88
N ILE A 30 10.86 -24.20 -40.01
CA ILE A 30 10.00 -24.50 -38.84
C ILE A 30 10.18 -25.95 -38.34
N ASN A 31 10.68 -26.87 -39.17
CA ASN A 31 10.76 -28.29 -38.82
C ASN A 31 12.09 -28.76 -38.19
N SER A 32 13.12 -27.90 -38.10
CA SER A 32 14.37 -28.27 -37.42
C SER A 32 14.38 -27.92 -35.92
N MET A 33 13.45 -27.11 -35.43
CA MET A 33 13.37 -26.73 -34.01
C MET A 33 12.55 -27.70 -33.14
N ARG A 34 11.82 -28.65 -33.74
CA ARG A 34 10.95 -29.59 -33.01
C ARG A 34 11.66 -30.86 -32.50
N SER A 35 12.93 -31.06 -32.82
CA SER A 35 13.66 -32.30 -32.48
C SER A 35 14.72 -32.15 -31.37
N GLN A 36 14.82 -30.98 -30.70
CA GLN A 36 15.82 -30.74 -29.65
C GLN A 36 15.22 -30.30 -28.30
N LEU A 37 13.98 -30.70 -28.00
CA LEU A 37 13.33 -30.41 -26.71
C LEU A 37 13.02 -31.67 -25.88
N SER A 38 13.91 -32.67 -25.91
CA SER A 38 13.69 -33.89 -25.12
C SER A 38 14.80 -34.24 -24.12
N HIS A 39 15.85 -33.42 -23.91
CA HIS A 39 16.93 -33.78 -22.97
C HIS A 39 17.58 -32.58 -22.26
N PHE A 40 16.78 -31.73 -21.61
CA PHE A 40 17.32 -30.83 -20.57
C PHE A 40 16.45 -30.95 -19.32
N GLY A 41 16.98 -31.68 -18.33
CA GLY A 41 16.53 -31.54 -16.96
C GLY A 41 16.63 -30.06 -16.59
N MET A 42 15.51 -29.47 -16.21
CA MET A 42 15.44 -28.09 -15.76
C MET A 42 16.46 -27.89 -14.63
N PRO A 43 17.43 -26.97 -14.75
CA PRO A 43 18.19 -26.59 -13.58
C PRO A 43 17.18 -26.01 -12.57
N SER A 44 17.18 -26.54 -11.35
CA SER A 44 16.42 -25.96 -10.26
C SER A 44 17.03 -24.60 -9.91
N HIS A 45 16.79 -23.59 -10.73
CA HIS A 45 16.90 -22.21 -10.31
C HIS A 45 15.84 -22.04 -9.23
N ARG A 46 16.26 -22.15 -7.95
CA ARG A 46 15.50 -21.52 -6.87
C ARG A 46 15.40 -20.07 -7.26
N SER A 47 14.23 -19.65 -7.75
CA SER A 47 13.95 -18.25 -8.04
C SER A 47 14.32 -17.46 -6.78
N LYS A 48 15.19 -16.47 -6.93
CA LYS A 48 15.70 -15.72 -5.78
C LYS A 48 14.51 -14.96 -5.18
N ALA A 49 14.31 -15.08 -3.87
CA ALA A 49 13.36 -14.24 -3.17
C ALA A 49 13.82 -12.77 -3.28
N ILE A 50 13.06 -11.95 -4.00
CA ILE A 50 13.38 -10.55 -4.29
C ILE A 50 12.44 -9.57 -3.58
N THR A 51 11.21 -9.95 -3.23
CA THR A 51 10.19 -9.02 -2.69
C THR A 51 10.69 -8.17 -1.53
N TYR A 52 11.41 -8.79 -0.59
CA TYR A 52 11.89 -8.13 0.64
C TYR A 52 13.39 -7.82 0.61
N GLN A 53 14.06 -7.87 -0.55
CA GLN A 53 15.52 -7.78 -0.65
C GLN A 53 16.12 -6.46 -0.12
N HIS A 54 15.32 -5.40 -0.01
CA HIS A 54 15.75 -4.10 0.53
C HIS A 54 15.33 -3.86 1.98
N GLN A 55 14.50 -4.74 2.58
CA GLN A 55 13.83 -4.49 3.86
C GLN A 55 14.83 -4.19 5.00
N ASP A 56 15.93 -4.94 5.06
CA ASP A 56 16.98 -4.79 6.09
C ASP A 56 17.87 -3.55 5.89
N SER A 57 17.85 -2.97 4.68
CA SER A 57 18.63 -1.78 4.33
C SER A 57 17.86 -0.47 4.45
N LEU A 58 16.55 -0.54 4.76
CA LEU A 58 15.72 0.65 4.90
C LEU A 58 16.11 1.44 6.15
N PRO A 59 16.12 2.78 6.08
CA PRO A 59 16.36 3.61 7.25
C PRO A 59 15.22 3.45 8.25
N HIS A 60 15.55 3.38 9.54
CA HIS A 60 14.56 3.46 10.60
C HIS A 60 13.84 4.81 10.58
N LEU A 61 12.57 4.81 11.03
CA LEU A 61 11.78 6.03 11.14
C LEU A 61 12.39 6.94 12.21
N PRO A 62 12.88 8.14 11.86
CA PRO A 62 13.51 9.02 12.84
C PRO A 62 12.49 9.60 13.81
N VAL A 63 12.94 9.94 15.03
CA VAL A 63 12.18 10.77 15.96
C VAL A 63 12.57 12.24 15.73
N PRO A 64 11.65 13.10 15.23
CA PRO A 64 11.99 14.49 14.96
C PRO A 64 12.33 15.27 16.24
N GLU A 65 13.18 16.29 16.11
CA GLU A 65 13.48 17.19 17.21
C GLU A 65 12.24 17.97 17.66
N LEU A 66 12.05 18.06 18.98
CA LEU A 66 10.86 18.64 19.59
C LEU A 66 10.59 20.07 19.10
N GLN A 67 11.63 20.89 19.03
CA GLN A 67 11.56 22.27 18.54
C GLN A 67 11.10 22.33 17.07
N SER A 68 11.59 21.42 16.23
CA SER A 68 11.19 21.34 14.83
C SER A 68 9.72 20.95 14.69
N THR A 69 9.26 19.98 15.49
CA THR A 69 7.86 19.54 15.52
C THR A 69 6.94 20.67 15.97
N ALA A 70 7.27 21.37 17.06
CA ALA A 70 6.49 22.50 17.57
C ALA A 70 6.41 23.65 16.56
N HIS A 71 7.53 24.00 15.92
CA HIS A 71 7.56 25.03 14.88
C HIS A 71 6.69 24.65 13.67
N LYS A 72 6.81 23.41 13.17
CA LYS A 72 5.98 22.91 12.07
C LYS A 72 4.50 22.89 12.43
N TYR A 73 4.17 22.38 13.63
CA TYR A 73 2.81 22.38 14.15
C TYR A 73 2.21 23.80 14.15
N PHE A 74 2.91 24.76 14.74
CA PHE A 74 2.45 26.14 14.80
C PHE A 74 2.18 26.72 13.40
N ARG A 75 3.11 26.50 12.46
CA ARG A 75 2.95 26.94 11.07
C ARG A 75 1.76 26.29 10.38
N SER A 76 1.53 25.00 10.61
CA SER A 76 0.42 24.25 10.00
C SER A 76 -0.95 24.70 10.47
N ILE A 77 -1.05 25.27 11.69
CA ILE A 77 -2.32 25.74 12.25
C ILE A 77 -2.54 27.24 12.08
N LEU A 78 -1.60 27.99 11.49
CA LEU A 78 -1.78 29.42 11.21
C LEU A 78 -3.11 29.73 10.51
N PRO A 79 -3.56 28.97 9.49
CA PRO A 79 -4.85 29.22 8.87
C PRO A 79 -6.04 29.08 9.83
N LEU A 80 -5.94 28.28 10.89
CA LEU A 80 -7.00 28.07 11.89
C LEU A 80 -7.05 29.18 12.94
N VAL A 81 -5.93 29.85 13.19
CA VAL A 81 -5.83 30.98 14.12
C VAL A 81 -5.82 32.34 13.41
N SER A 82 -5.82 32.34 12.07
CA SER A 82 -6.02 33.53 11.24
C SER A 82 -7.50 33.94 11.22
N PRO A 83 -7.79 35.22 10.95
CA PRO A 83 -9.16 35.61 10.61
C PRO A 83 -9.62 34.86 9.35
N GLN A 84 -10.91 34.54 9.28
CA GLN A 84 -11.49 33.77 8.17
C GLN A 84 -12.15 34.68 7.13
N GLU A 85 -12.28 35.97 7.44
CA GLU A 85 -12.86 36.97 6.58
C GLU A 85 -11.97 37.20 5.34
N PRO A 86 -12.55 37.26 4.12
CA PRO A 86 -11.79 37.50 2.90
C PRO A 86 -10.97 38.80 2.97
N ASN A 87 -9.76 38.78 2.41
CA ASN A 87 -8.84 39.92 2.33
C ASN A 87 -8.30 40.42 3.69
N THR A 88 -8.45 39.64 4.77
CA THR A 88 -7.75 39.90 6.02
C THR A 88 -6.33 39.33 5.99
N PRO A 89 -5.34 40.00 6.61
CA PRO A 89 -4.00 39.44 6.76
C PRO A 89 -4.05 38.15 7.61
N SER A 90 -3.29 37.13 7.19
CA SER A 90 -3.13 35.91 8.00
C SER A 90 -2.47 36.23 9.34
N ALA A 91 -2.80 35.44 10.37
CA ALA A 91 -2.14 35.51 11.64
C ALA A 91 -0.64 35.25 11.47
N SER A 92 0.16 36.15 12.03
CA SER A 92 1.63 36.10 11.99
C SER A 92 2.21 36.83 13.19
N ASP A 93 3.53 36.75 13.36
CA ASP A 93 4.22 37.55 14.39
C ASP A 93 4.04 39.06 14.20
N LEU A 94 3.76 39.53 12.97
CA LEU A 94 3.54 40.94 12.67
C LEU A 94 2.07 41.36 12.79
N THR A 95 1.16 40.39 12.69
CA THR A 95 -0.29 40.58 12.70
C THR A 95 -0.95 39.50 13.56
N PRO A 96 -0.69 39.48 14.88
CA PRO A 96 -1.23 38.45 15.75
C PRO A 96 -2.74 38.63 15.95
N THR A 97 -3.43 37.51 16.11
CA THR A 97 -4.81 37.45 16.61
C THR A 97 -4.80 36.95 18.06
N PRO A 98 -5.88 37.13 18.83
CA PRO A 98 -5.97 36.54 20.17
C PRO A 98 -5.76 35.01 20.18
N SER A 99 -6.31 34.30 19.20
CA SER A 99 -6.12 32.85 19.04
C SER A 99 -4.68 32.47 18.72
N TYR A 100 -3.99 33.29 17.91
CA TYR A 100 -2.57 33.11 17.61
C TYR A 100 -1.72 33.27 18.88
N GLU A 101 -1.94 34.33 19.65
CA GLU A 101 -1.18 34.61 20.88
C GLU A 101 -1.37 33.51 21.91
N HIS A 102 -2.63 33.11 22.13
CA HIS A 102 -2.95 32.01 23.02
C HIS A 102 -2.24 30.72 22.61
N THR A 103 -2.30 30.36 21.33
CA THR A 103 -1.68 29.13 20.83
C THR A 103 -0.15 29.18 20.91
N LYS A 104 0.45 30.32 20.59
CA LYS A 104 1.89 30.55 20.73
C LYS A 104 2.34 30.36 22.17
N ALA A 105 1.63 30.97 23.12
CA ALA A 105 1.90 30.81 24.55
C ALA A 105 1.79 29.34 25.00
N CYS A 106 0.75 28.62 24.59
CA CYS A 106 0.60 27.20 24.90
C CYS A 106 1.77 26.35 24.37
N ILE A 107 2.26 26.63 23.17
CA ILE A 107 3.41 25.92 22.58
C ILE A 107 4.69 26.23 23.35
N GLU A 108 4.92 27.50 23.71
CA GLU A 108 6.08 27.89 24.50
C GLU A 108 6.07 27.23 25.89
N ASP A 109 4.92 27.18 26.55
CA ASP A 109 4.75 26.52 27.85
C ASP A 109 4.95 25.01 27.74
N PHE A 110 4.40 24.38 26.70
CA PHE A 110 4.64 22.98 26.39
C PHE A 110 6.13 22.69 26.25
N LEU A 111 6.88 23.51 25.49
CA LEU A 111 8.32 23.34 25.27
C LEU A 111 9.17 23.57 26.54
N LYS A 112 8.71 24.41 27.47
CA LYS A 112 9.39 24.65 28.76
C LYS A 112 9.14 23.53 29.77
N SER A 113 8.03 22.79 29.63
CA SER A 113 7.62 21.75 30.57
C SER A 113 8.68 20.66 30.76
N PRO A 114 8.97 20.23 32.00
CA PRO A 114 9.83 19.06 32.25
C PRO A 114 9.25 17.77 31.63
N LEU A 115 7.91 17.65 31.62
CA LEU A 115 7.23 16.45 31.14
C LEU A 115 7.49 16.20 29.64
N VAL A 116 7.49 17.24 28.79
CA VAL A 116 7.72 17.02 27.36
C VAL A 116 9.14 16.50 27.07
N LYS A 117 10.12 16.93 27.87
CA LYS A 117 11.50 16.46 27.75
C LYS A 117 11.60 14.98 28.10
N GLU A 118 10.90 14.57 29.16
CA GLU A 118 10.79 13.17 29.55
C GLU A 118 10.08 12.34 28.47
N LEU A 119 8.96 12.81 27.93
CA LEU A 119 8.23 12.12 26.86
C LEU A 119 9.07 11.98 25.59
N GLN A 120 9.79 13.02 25.18
CA GLN A 120 10.71 12.97 24.03
C GLN A 120 11.84 11.98 24.28
N ALA A 121 12.41 11.94 25.49
CA ALA A 121 13.45 10.97 25.83
C ALA A 121 12.93 9.52 25.79
N ARG A 122 11.73 9.27 26.32
CA ARG A 122 11.07 7.96 26.23
C ARG A 122 10.81 7.56 24.77
N LEU A 123 10.44 8.52 23.91
CA LEU A 123 10.22 8.27 22.49
C LEU A 123 11.51 7.93 21.74
N LYS A 124 12.60 8.68 21.99
CA LYS A 124 13.93 8.39 21.44
C LYS A 124 14.42 7.03 21.90
N LYS A 125 14.31 6.73 23.20
CA LYS A 125 14.64 5.40 23.73
C LYS A 125 13.85 4.30 23.03
N ARG A 126 12.52 4.45 22.86
CA ARG A 126 11.70 3.48 22.12
C ARG A 126 12.15 3.27 20.68
N ALA A 127 12.70 4.31 20.03
CA ALA A 127 13.23 4.22 18.68
C ALA A 127 14.64 3.60 18.61
N GLU A 128 15.38 3.64 19.71
CA GLU A 128 16.70 3.03 19.87
C GLU A 128 16.62 1.59 20.38
N ASP A 129 15.55 1.23 21.12
CA ASP A 129 15.36 -0.10 21.70
C ASP A 129 15.36 -1.20 20.62
N GLU A 130 16.30 -2.14 20.75
CA GLU A 130 16.47 -3.31 19.86
C GLU A 130 15.22 -4.21 19.95
N GLY A 131 14.39 -4.19 18.91
CA GLY A 131 13.19 -5.01 18.82
C GLY A 131 11.99 -4.36 18.15
N HIS A 132 12.03 -3.05 17.92
CA HIS A 132 11.03 -2.36 17.10
C HIS A 132 11.67 -1.84 15.80
N ASP A 133 11.32 -2.45 14.65
CA ASP A 133 11.75 -1.95 13.33
C ASP A 133 11.26 -0.50 13.08
N ASN A 134 10.13 -0.15 13.68
CA ASN A 134 9.50 1.16 13.58
C ASN A 134 8.79 1.50 14.91
N TRP A 135 9.28 2.51 15.62
CA TRP A 135 8.76 2.94 16.92
C TRP A 135 7.28 3.34 16.91
N LEU A 136 6.76 3.78 15.75
CA LEU A 136 5.41 4.31 15.59
C LEU A 136 4.39 3.24 15.16
N SER A 137 4.82 2.18 14.48
CA SER A 137 3.91 1.27 13.77
C SER A 137 2.84 0.66 14.68
N ASP A 138 3.23 0.06 15.80
CA ASP A 138 2.28 -0.56 16.73
C ASP A 138 1.36 0.46 17.40
N LEU A 139 1.90 1.62 17.78
CA LEU A 139 1.14 2.71 18.40
C LEU A 139 0.08 3.24 17.44
N TYR A 140 0.46 3.47 16.18
CA TYR A 140 -0.43 3.95 15.15
C TYR A 140 -1.49 2.92 14.81
N ASN A 141 -1.11 1.64 14.62
CA ASN A 141 -2.06 0.56 14.36
C ASN A 141 -3.08 0.40 15.48
N GLN A 142 -2.61 0.44 16.73
CA GLN A 142 -3.48 0.33 17.90
C GLN A 142 -4.40 1.54 18.03
N TRP A 143 -3.90 2.76 17.89
CA TRP A 143 -4.71 3.96 18.11
C TRP A 143 -5.67 4.26 16.94
N ALA A 144 -5.19 4.17 15.70
CA ALA A 144 -5.97 4.58 14.53
C ALA A 144 -6.93 3.49 14.02
N TYR A 145 -6.63 2.20 14.25
CA TYR A 145 -7.40 1.11 13.64
C TYR A 145 -7.90 0.06 14.62
N MET A 146 -6.98 -0.62 15.31
CA MET A 146 -7.32 -1.83 16.07
C MET A 146 -8.06 -1.48 17.37
N GLY A 147 -7.74 -0.36 18.02
CA GLY A 147 -8.43 0.13 19.20
C GLY A 147 -9.69 0.95 18.91
N ALA A 148 -9.80 1.54 17.71
CA ALA A 148 -11.00 2.27 17.29
C ALA A 148 -12.22 1.34 17.30
N ARG A 149 -13.34 1.81 17.86
CA ARG A 149 -14.57 1.01 18.07
C ARG A 149 -15.71 1.43 17.15
N GLU A 150 -15.50 2.48 16.35
CA GLU A 150 -16.39 2.88 15.27
C GLU A 150 -16.49 1.78 14.20
N PRO A 151 -17.64 1.66 13.51
CA PRO A 151 -17.77 0.73 12.38
C PRO A 151 -16.69 0.98 11.31
N LEU A 152 -16.22 -0.07 10.64
CA LEU A 152 -15.26 0.09 9.54
C LEU A 152 -15.84 0.87 8.36
N ILE A 153 -17.14 0.70 8.08
CA ILE A 153 -17.85 1.40 7.02
C ILE A 153 -18.72 2.49 7.67
N PRO A 154 -18.65 3.75 7.22
CA PRO A 154 -17.79 4.30 6.14
C PRO A 154 -16.42 4.81 6.63
N PHE A 155 -16.08 4.64 7.90
CA PHE A 155 -15.02 5.43 8.56
C PHE A 155 -13.58 5.00 8.27
N SER A 156 -13.33 3.75 7.89
CA SER A 156 -11.98 3.18 7.74
C SER A 156 -11.78 2.37 6.45
N SER A 157 -12.81 1.70 5.95
CA SER A 157 -12.73 0.88 4.75
C SER A 157 -12.98 1.72 3.49
N TYR A 158 -11.93 1.89 2.69
CA TYR A 158 -11.97 2.55 1.39
C TYR A 158 -12.22 1.56 0.25
N TYR A 159 -12.69 2.06 -0.89
CA TYR A 159 -12.83 1.27 -2.11
C TYR A 159 -12.14 1.96 -3.29
N ILE A 160 -11.66 1.16 -4.23
CA ILE A 160 -11.12 1.63 -5.50
C ILE A 160 -11.99 1.03 -6.60
N ALA A 161 -12.38 1.87 -7.57
CA ALA A 161 -13.10 1.40 -8.75
C ALA A 161 -12.12 1.19 -9.91
N HIS A 162 -12.13 -0.01 -10.49
CA HIS A 162 -11.42 -0.26 -11.74
C HIS A 162 -12.09 0.48 -12.90
N LYS A 163 -11.29 0.99 -13.83
CA LYS A 163 -11.79 1.54 -15.09
C LYS A 163 -12.69 0.50 -15.80
N PRO A 164 -13.80 0.92 -16.43
CA PRO A 164 -14.59 0.02 -17.25
C PRO A 164 -13.72 -0.58 -18.37
N ASP A 165 -13.77 -1.90 -18.51
CA ASP A 165 -13.17 -2.62 -19.64
C ASP A 165 -14.29 -3.31 -20.40
N HIS A 166 -14.59 -2.78 -21.59
CA HIS A 166 -15.72 -3.22 -22.41
C HIS A 166 -15.50 -4.59 -23.07
N ARG A 167 -14.30 -5.19 -22.95
CA ARG A 167 -14.04 -6.57 -23.41
C ARG A 167 -14.75 -7.62 -22.56
N TRP A 168 -15.10 -7.28 -21.31
CA TRP A 168 -15.74 -8.17 -20.36
C TRP A 168 -17.25 -7.92 -20.39
N THR A 169 -17.96 -8.71 -21.18
CA THR A 169 -19.38 -8.49 -21.50
C THR A 169 -20.33 -8.94 -20.40
N THR A 170 -19.89 -9.80 -19.46
CA THR A 170 -20.70 -10.29 -18.34
C THR A 170 -19.98 -10.07 -17.01
N ALA A 171 -20.75 -9.98 -15.92
CA ALA A 171 -20.20 -9.84 -14.56
C ALA A 171 -19.35 -11.07 -14.16
N ALA A 172 -19.80 -12.28 -14.49
CA ALA A 172 -19.08 -13.52 -14.20
C ALA A 172 -17.73 -13.56 -14.91
N LYS A 173 -17.71 -13.25 -16.22
CA LYS A 173 -16.47 -13.18 -17.01
C LYS A 173 -15.51 -12.13 -16.46
N ARG A 174 -16.02 -10.93 -16.11
CA ARG A 174 -15.20 -9.88 -15.50
C ARG A 174 -14.61 -10.33 -14.15
N ALA A 175 -15.42 -10.98 -13.31
CA ALA A 175 -15.00 -11.48 -12.02
C ALA A 175 -13.94 -12.58 -12.16
N SER A 176 -14.12 -13.55 -13.07
CA SER A 176 -13.17 -14.64 -13.30
C SER A 176 -11.82 -14.12 -13.79
N GLY A 177 -11.81 -13.13 -14.70
CA GLY A 177 -10.60 -12.46 -15.15
C GLY A 177 -9.87 -11.71 -14.03
N LEU A 178 -10.61 -10.97 -13.19
CA LEU A 178 -10.04 -10.25 -12.06
C LEU A 178 -9.47 -11.21 -11.02
N VAL A 179 -10.20 -12.27 -10.67
CA VAL A 179 -9.75 -13.31 -9.75
C VAL A 179 -8.47 -13.97 -10.26
N ARG A 180 -8.40 -14.31 -11.54
CA ARG A 180 -7.19 -14.91 -12.12
C ARG A 180 -5.97 -13.99 -11.97
N ALA A 181 -6.12 -12.69 -12.27
CA ALA A 181 -5.03 -11.72 -12.11
C ALA A 181 -4.62 -11.55 -10.64
N ILE A 182 -5.59 -11.52 -9.71
CA ILE A 182 -5.33 -11.47 -8.26
C ILE A 182 -4.55 -12.70 -7.80
N LEU A 183 -4.91 -13.90 -8.29
CA LEU A 183 -4.19 -15.13 -7.96
C LEU A 183 -2.75 -15.09 -8.47
N GLU A 184 -2.48 -14.59 -9.68
CA GLU A 184 -1.10 -14.42 -10.18
C GLU A 184 -0.29 -13.48 -9.30
N PHE A 185 -0.88 -12.34 -8.92
CA PHE A 185 -0.24 -11.40 -8.02
C PHE A 185 0.05 -12.02 -6.64
N ARG A 186 -0.93 -12.76 -6.08
CA ARG A 186 -0.75 -13.55 -4.86
C ARG A 186 0.39 -14.55 -5.00
N ASN A 187 0.52 -15.22 -6.14
CA ASN A 187 1.62 -16.16 -6.39
C ASN A 187 2.97 -15.49 -6.20
N LEU A 188 3.16 -14.37 -6.90
CA LEU A 188 4.41 -13.63 -6.91
C LEU A 188 4.73 -13.15 -5.50
N LEU A 189 3.73 -12.65 -4.78
CA LEU A 189 3.92 -12.15 -3.43
C LEU A 189 4.26 -13.26 -2.43
N GLU A 190 3.48 -14.34 -2.38
CA GLU A 190 3.69 -15.44 -1.41
C GLU A 190 4.91 -16.31 -1.76
N ALA A 191 5.33 -16.34 -3.03
CA ALA A 191 6.59 -16.95 -3.45
C ALA A 191 7.80 -16.01 -3.37
N GLU A 192 7.60 -14.80 -2.81
CA GLU A 192 8.59 -13.74 -2.65
C GLU A 192 9.32 -13.32 -3.95
N GLN A 193 8.61 -13.41 -5.08
CA GLN A 193 9.08 -13.07 -6.43
C GLN A 193 8.45 -11.78 -6.98
N LEU A 194 7.72 -11.04 -6.16
CA LEU A 194 7.18 -9.74 -6.54
C LEU A 194 8.33 -8.74 -6.60
N GLU A 195 8.41 -7.96 -7.68
CA GLU A 195 9.40 -6.90 -7.81
C GLU A 195 9.26 -5.88 -6.65
N PRO A 196 10.36 -5.47 -5.99
CA PRO A 196 10.32 -4.47 -4.94
C PRO A 196 9.75 -3.14 -5.39
N GLU A 197 8.96 -2.51 -4.53
CA GLU A 197 8.39 -1.21 -4.84
C GLU A 197 9.43 -0.08 -4.63
N LEU A 198 9.53 0.81 -5.62
CA LEU A 198 10.46 1.92 -5.63
C LEU A 198 9.72 3.25 -5.84
N ALA A 199 10.03 4.27 -5.03
CA ALA A 199 9.63 5.65 -5.28
C ALA A 199 10.83 6.45 -5.81
N ARG A 200 10.81 6.84 -7.09
CA ARG A 200 11.92 7.57 -7.74
C ARG A 200 13.29 6.89 -7.48
N SER A 201 13.33 5.57 -7.63
CA SER A 201 14.50 4.71 -7.36
C SER A 201 14.88 4.48 -5.89
N VAL A 202 14.11 5.00 -4.93
CA VAL A 202 14.29 4.71 -3.50
C VAL A 202 13.40 3.53 -3.11
N PRO A 203 13.94 2.44 -2.53
CA PRO A 203 13.12 1.33 -2.06
C PRO A 203 12.08 1.75 -1.02
N LEU A 204 10.88 1.19 -1.13
CA LEU A 204 9.81 1.34 -0.15
C LEU A 204 9.70 0.09 0.73
N CYS A 205 9.17 0.28 1.94
CA CYS A 205 8.88 -0.82 2.85
C CYS A 205 7.77 -1.71 2.30
N MET A 206 8.05 -3.02 2.20
CA MET A 206 7.10 -4.01 1.70
C MET A 206 6.40 -4.79 2.83
N ALA A 207 6.70 -4.50 4.11
CA ALA A 207 6.17 -5.25 5.26
C ALA A 207 4.63 -5.32 5.29
N GLY A 208 3.94 -4.29 4.79
CA GLY A 208 2.48 -4.27 4.69
C GLY A 208 1.91 -5.32 3.72
N TYR A 209 2.64 -5.68 2.66
CA TYR A 209 2.18 -6.66 1.67
C TYR A 209 1.97 -8.05 2.27
N ARG A 210 2.66 -8.39 3.37
CA ARG A 210 2.43 -9.63 4.12
C ARG A 210 0.98 -9.79 4.54
N TRP A 211 0.22 -8.71 4.70
CA TRP A 211 -1.18 -8.75 5.14
C TRP A 211 -2.19 -8.68 3.99
N LEU A 212 -1.77 -8.71 2.72
CA LEU A 212 -2.69 -8.52 1.60
C LEU A 212 -3.59 -9.73 1.34
N PHE A 213 -3.04 -10.94 1.47
CA PHE A 213 -3.76 -12.20 1.25
C PHE A 213 -3.80 -13.06 2.49
N ASN A 214 -4.84 -13.91 2.53
CA ASN A 214 -5.06 -14.87 3.59
C ASN A 214 -5.02 -14.21 4.98
N SER A 215 -5.54 -12.99 5.10
CA SER A 215 -5.59 -12.24 6.34
C SER A 215 -7.02 -11.77 6.62
N CYS A 216 -7.37 -11.63 7.89
CA CYS A 216 -8.66 -11.09 8.30
C CYS A 216 -8.53 -10.36 9.64
N ARG A 217 -9.34 -9.30 9.81
CA ARG A 217 -9.50 -8.61 11.09
C ARG A 217 -10.56 -9.32 11.94
N TYR A 218 -10.22 -9.58 13.19
CA TYR A 218 -11.04 -10.25 14.19
C TYR A 218 -11.54 -9.25 15.24
N PRO A 219 -12.86 -9.12 15.42
CA PRO A 219 -13.41 -8.25 16.44
C PRO A 219 -13.07 -8.80 17.83
N SER A 220 -12.39 -8.00 18.65
CA SER A 220 -12.02 -8.37 20.02
C SER A 220 -12.07 -7.17 20.97
N LYS A 221 -12.14 -7.43 22.28
CA LYS A 221 -12.10 -6.38 23.31
C LYS A 221 -10.78 -6.47 24.09
N PRO A 222 -10.14 -5.34 24.45
CA PRO A 222 -10.53 -3.97 24.14
C PRO A 222 -10.15 -3.50 22.71
N SER A 223 -9.34 -4.29 22.01
CA SER A 223 -8.82 -4.00 20.67
C SER A 223 -9.09 -5.18 19.74
N ASP A 224 -9.30 -4.89 18.46
CA ASP A 224 -9.35 -5.92 17.42
C ASP A 224 -7.97 -6.52 17.17
N THR A 225 -7.95 -7.68 16.53
CA THR A 225 -6.72 -8.37 16.15
C THR A 225 -6.73 -8.66 14.66
N ALA A 226 -5.57 -8.91 14.08
CA ALA A 226 -5.46 -9.41 12.71
C ALA A 226 -4.91 -10.84 12.76
N LYS A 227 -5.44 -11.71 11.91
CA LYS A 227 -4.94 -13.08 11.76
C LYS A 227 -4.54 -13.31 10.32
N LYS A 228 -3.31 -13.76 10.10
CA LYS A 228 -2.85 -14.32 8.83
C LYS A 228 -2.95 -15.84 8.89
N PHE A 229 -3.37 -16.44 7.79
CA PHE A 229 -3.51 -17.87 7.58
C PHE A 229 -2.45 -18.33 6.59
N ASP A 230 -2.00 -19.58 6.76
CA ASP A 230 -0.98 -20.16 5.88
C ASP A 230 -1.51 -20.23 4.44
N PRO A 231 -0.87 -19.52 3.48
CA PRO A 231 -1.31 -19.51 2.09
C PRO A 231 -1.17 -20.89 1.40
N GLN A 232 -0.34 -21.79 1.91
CA GLN A 232 -0.11 -23.11 1.31
C GLN A 232 -1.31 -24.04 1.48
N VAL A 233 -2.06 -23.91 2.57
CA VAL A 233 -3.23 -24.76 2.86
C VAL A 233 -4.56 -24.01 2.69
N ASN A 234 -4.56 -22.68 2.62
CA ASN A 234 -5.76 -21.85 2.46
C ASN A 234 -5.91 -21.35 1.02
N ASN A 235 -6.19 -22.25 0.08
CA ASN A 235 -6.40 -21.96 -1.35
C ASN A 235 -7.88 -22.05 -1.74
N HIS A 236 -8.70 -21.19 -1.12
CA HIS A 236 -10.12 -21.05 -1.42
C HIS A 236 -10.51 -19.58 -1.57
N LEU A 237 -11.66 -19.35 -2.22
CA LEU A 237 -12.30 -18.05 -2.30
C LEU A 237 -13.68 -18.10 -1.68
N VAL A 238 -14.12 -16.96 -1.13
CA VAL A 238 -15.49 -16.75 -0.70
C VAL A 238 -16.15 -15.77 -1.66
N VAL A 239 -17.26 -16.18 -2.27
CA VAL A 239 -18.09 -15.33 -3.14
C VAL A 239 -19.39 -15.01 -2.42
N ILE A 240 -19.76 -13.74 -2.46
CA ILE A 240 -20.99 -13.26 -1.84
C ILE A 240 -21.98 -12.87 -2.93
N ARG A 241 -23.17 -13.48 -2.93
CA ARG A 241 -24.24 -13.14 -3.87
C ARG A 241 -25.58 -13.17 -3.15
N LYS A 242 -26.33 -12.05 -3.23
CA LYS A 242 -27.66 -11.92 -2.61
C LYS A 242 -27.68 -12.30 -1.11
N GLY A 243 -26.64 -11.91 -0.37
CA GLY A 243 -26.52 -12.20 1.07
C GLY A 243 -26.10 -13.62 1.42
N GLN A 244 -25.82 -14.48 0.43
CA GLN A 244 -25.33 -15.84 0.61
C GLN A 244 -23.83 -15.91 0.35
N PHE A 245 -23.14 -16.75 1.12
CA PHE A 245 -21.70 -16.98 1.04
C PHE A 245 -21.47 -18.36 0.44
N PHE A 246 -20.60 -18.41 -0.56
CA PHE A 246 -20.19 -19.63 -1.24
C PHE A 246 -18.69 -19.75 -1.16
N GLU A 247 -18.19 -20.92 -0.77
CA GLU A 247 -16.77 -21.21 -0.72
C GLU A 247 -16.43 -22.28 -1.75
N PHE A 248 -15.32 -22.09 -2.47
CA PHE A 248 -14.76 -23.13 -3.33
C PHE A 248 -13.24 -22.99 -3.41
N SER A 249 -12.58 -24.11 -3.68
CA SER A 249 -11.13 -24.13 -3.87
C SER A 249 -10.75 -23.53 -5.23
N VAL A 250 -9.68 -22.74 -5.26
CA VAL A 250 -9.09 -22.22 -6.50
C VAL A 250 -8.02 -23.14 -7.09
N THR A 251 -7.72 -24.23 -6.39
CA THR A 251 -6.76 -25.26 -6.79
C THR A 251 -7.49 -26.54 -7.17
N LYS A 252 -7.05 -27.20 -8.24
CA LYS A 252 -7.51 -28.51 -8.67
C LYS A 252 -6.81 -29.62 -7.86
N PRO A 253 -7.31 -30.87 -7.91
CA PRO A 253 -6.66 -32.00 -7.24
C PRO A 253 -5.22 -32.28 -7.69
N ASP A 254 -4.85 -31.86 -8.90
CA ASP A 254 -3.49 -31.96 -9.44
C ASP A 254 -2.56 -30.82 -8.98
N GLY A 255 -3.06 -29.89 -8.16
CA GLY A 255 -2.34 -28.72 -7.66
C GLY A 255 -2.34 -27.51 -8.60
N SER A 256 -2.82 -27.65 -9.83
CA SER A 256 -2.95 -26.53 -10.76
C SER A 256 -4.10 -25.59 -10.37
N TRP A 257 -4.07 -24.35 -10.85
CA TRP A 257 -5.13 -23.39 -10.56
C TRP A 257 -6.29 -23.51 -11.55
N LEU A 258 -7.48 -23.16 -11.07
CA LEU A 258 -8.64 -23.00 -11.95
C LEU A 258 -8.33 -21.96 -13.04
N SER A 259 -8.67 -22.32 -14.28
CA SER A 259 -8.62 -21.41 -15.42
C SER A 259 -9.71 -20.33 -15.31
N THR A 260 -9.58 -19.27 -16.11
CA THR A 260 -10.62 -18.23 -16.20
C THR A 260 -11.99 -18.78 -16.61
N THR A 261 -12.02 -19.83 -17.44
CA THR A 261 -13.25 -20.48 -17.88
C THR A 261 -13.88 -21.29 -16.75
N GLU A 262 -13.08 -22.03 -15.99
CA GLU A 262 -13.58 -22.79 -14.83
C GLU A 262 -14.07 -21.87 -13.70
N LEU A 263 -13.42 -20.71 -13.51
CA LEU A 263 -13.86 -19.69 -12.56
C LEU A 263 -15.12 -18.92 -13.00
N GLU A 264 -15.45 -18.94 -14.30
CA GLU A 264 -16.64 -18.26 -14.83
C GLU A 264 -17.92 -19.09 -14.64
N LEU A 265 -17.80 -20.42 -14.65
CA LEU A 265 -18.89 -21.40 -14.52
C LEU A 265 -19.38 -21.53 -13.08
#